data_AF-A0A924HDE5-F1
#
_entry.id   AF-A0A924HDE5-F1
#
_cell.length_a   1.000
_cell.length_b   1.000
_cell.length_c   1.000
_cell.angle_alpha   90.00
_cell.angle_beta   90.00
_cell.angle_gamma   90.00
#
_symmetry.space_group_name_H-M   'P 1'
#
loop_
_entity.id
_entity.type
_entity.pdbx_description
1 polymer ?
#
loop_
_entity_poly.entity_id
_entity_poly.type
_entity_poly.pdbx_seq_one_letter_code
_entity_poly.pdbx_strand_id
1 'polypeptide(L)'
;MSLERISAEDALGKLADFSDVIDARSEGEYLEDHLPGAINWPSLHDDERKLVGTQYKQINAFEAKKLGAALVAKNIAAHIERDVIAKPREWKPLVYCWRGGKRSGSLALILDQIGFKVTLIDGGYKAFRAALVLDLPQLAARHSYRVICGTTGSGKTRLLQALAAQGEQVLDLEALANHRSSVLGVIPGTPQPSQKAYDRLIWTALRSFDAARPAYIESESKKVGNVAIPEGLIDVMRRAPCLQIELSEDERVALLLEDYDFFVKDIEFFCERLGALTQARGKEVVHSWQARSRSGDVASVVRELLVDHYDPVYLQSMKRNFDQYQQAGVLRPRDRSVQAMQELARSMVDT
;
A
#
# COMPACT_ATOMS: atom_id res chain seq x y z
N MET A 1 -33.71 16.03 -14.14
CA MET A 1 -32.72 15.82 -13.08
C MET A 1 -32.35 14.35 -13.09
N SER A 2 -31.10 14.06 -13.45
CA SER A 2 -30.54 12.70 -13.61
C SER A 2 -29.53 12.36 -12.53
N LEU A 3 -29.33 13.25 -11.55
CA LEU A 3 -28.44 13.02 -10.42
C LEU A 3 -28.88 11.78 -9.63
N GLU A 4 -28.09 10.73 -9.73
CA GLU A 4 -28.30 9.48 -9.03
C GLU A 4 -27.45 9.43 -7.75
N ARG A 5 -27.88 8.63 -6.80
CA ARG A 5 -27.12 8.31 -5.59
C ARG A 5 -26.85 6.82 -5.54
N ILE A 6 -25.69 6.46 -5.00
CA ILE A 6 -25.27 5.08 -4.80
C ILE A 6 -24.76 4.92 -3.37
N SER A 7 -25.09 3.78 -2.75
CA SER A 7 -24.52 3.43 -1.45
C SER A 7 -23.01 3.19 -1.57
N ALA A 8 -22.29 3.31 -0.45
CA ALA A 8 -20.87 3.01 -0.41
C ALA A 8 -20.59 1.53 -0.76
N GLU A 9 -21.43 0.64 -0.27
CA GLU A 9 -21.37 -0.80 -0.47
C GLU A 9 -21.56 -1.17 -1.94
N ASP A 10 -22.57 -0.59 -2.61
CA ASP A 10 -22.78 -0.81 -4.05
C ASP A 10 -21.66 -0.20 -4.89
N ALA A 11 -21.13 0.95 -4.48
CA ALA A 11 -20.04 1.62 -5.18
C ALA A 11 -18.77 0.75 -5.21
N LEU A 12 -18.46 -0.01 -4.15
CA LEU A 12 -17.32 -0.94 -4.12
C LEU A 12 -17.34 -1.89 -5.34
N GLY A 13 -18.51 -2.38 -5.72
CA GLY A 13 -18.69 -3.33 -6.82
C GLY A 13 -18.65 -2.71 -8.22
N LYS A 14 -18.92 -1.40 -8.33
CA LYS A 14 -19.35 -0.76 -9.59
C LYS A 14 -18.45 0.38 -10.05
N LEU A 15 -17.26 0.57 -9.44
CA LEU A 15 -16.35 1.67 -9.83
C LEU A 15 -16.01 1.65 -11.33
N ALA A 16 -15.89 0.47 -11.93
CA ALA A 16 -15.59 0.30 -13.35
C ALA A 16 -16.77 0.67 -14.29
N ASP A 17 -17.99 0.81 -13.76
CA ASP A 17 -19.19 1.19 -14.53
C ASP A 17 -19.28 2.71 -14.80
N PHE A 18 -18.31 3.48 -14.28
CA PHE A 18 -18.24 4.93 -14.39
C PHE A 18 -17.07 5.34 -15.27
N SER A 19 -17.27 6.41 -16.03
CA SER A 19 -16.24 6.93 -16.93
C SER A 19 -15.05 7.52 -16.17
N ASP A 20 -15.33 8.16 -15.03
CA ASP A 20 -14.34 8.75 -14.14
C ASP A 20 -14.88 8.69 -12.69
N VAL A 21 -13.98 8.48 -11.73
CA VAL A 21 -14.28 8.64 -10.29
C VAL A 21 -13.66 9.95 -9.84
N ILE A 22 -14.46 10.87 -9.31
CA ILE A 22 -14.04 12.25 -9.01
C ILE A 22 -14.06 12.49 -7.50
N ASP A 23 -12.88 12.77 -6.95
CA ASP A 23 -12.70 13.17 -5.57
C ASP A 23 -12.74 14.69 -5.43
N ALA A 24 -13.82 15.20 -4.83
CA ALA A 24 -14.05 16.61 -4.59
C ALA A 24 -13.42 17.15 -3.29
N ARG A 25 -12.59 16.35 -2.61
CA ARG A 25 -11.82 16.76 -1.42
C ARG A 25 -10.57 17.56 -1.80
N SER A 26 -9.91 18.15 -0.81
CA SER A 26 -8.65 18.85 -1.04
C SER A 26 -7.51 17.87 -1.36
N GLU A 27 -6.40 18.42 -1.86
CA GLU A 27 -5.24 17.68 -2.33
C GLU A 27 -4.63 16.81 -1.22
N GLY A 28 -4.43 17.37 -0.02
CA GLY A 28 -3.93 16.61 1.12
C GLY A 28 -4.87 15.49 1.56
N GLU A 29 -6.19 15.69 1.49
CA GLU A 29 -7.17 14.63 1.79
C GLU A 29 -7.10 13.50 0.73
N TYR A 30 -6.86 13.84 -0.54
CA TYR A 30 -6.72 12.89 -1.65
C TYR A 30 -5.37 12.13 -1.61
N LEU A 31 -4.28 12.83 -1.30
CA LEU A 31 -2.94 12.26 -1.16
C LEU A 31 -2.83 11.29 0.03
N GLU A 32 -3.58 11.54 1.12
CA GLU A 32 -3.61 10.63 2.26
C GLU A 32 -4.17 9.24 1.87
N ASP A 33 -5.28 9.23 1.13
CA ASP A 33 -5.93 8.07 0.50
C ASP A 33 -7.12 8.54 -0.35
N HIS A 34 -7.53 7.80 -1.38
CA HIS A 34 -8.66 8.11 -2.28
C HIS A 34 -9.26 6.83 -2.88
N LEU A 35 -10.45 6.89 -3.47
CA LEU A 35 -11.05 5.73 -4.13
C LEU A 35 -10.15 5.23 -5.28
N PRO A 36 -10.08 3.91 -5.57
CA PRO A 36 -9.31 3.39 -6.69
C PRO A 36 -9.66 4.07 -8.02
N GLY A 37 -8.63 4.52 -8.75
CA GLY A 37 -8.78 5.21 -10.03
C GLY A 37 -9.35 6.63 -9.96
N ALA A 38 -9.53 7.20 -8.77
CA ALA A 38 -10.09 8.54 -8.65
C ALA A 38 -9.15 9.63 -9.15
N ILE A 39 -9.70 10.68 -9.77
CA ILE A 39 -9.02 11.94 -10.08
C ILE A 39 -9.47 13.03 -9.11
N ASN A 40 -8.58 13.94 -8.74
CA ASN A 40 -8.87 14.96 -7.73
C ASN A 40 -9.33 16.28 -8.35
N TRP A 41 -10.59 16.65 -8.10
CA TRP A 41 -11.20 17.93 -8.48
C TRP A 41 -11.66 18.69 -7.23
N PRO A 42 -10.74 19.32 -6.48
CA PRO A 42 -11.07 19.94 -5.21
C PRO A 42 -12.18 21.00 -5.32
N SER A 43 -13.29 20.80 -4.61
CA SER A 43 -14.26 21.90 -4.44
C SER A 43 -13.66 23.03 -3.62
N LEU A 44 -12.71 22.71 -2.73
CA LEU A 44 -11.86 23.66 -2.01
C LEU A 44 -10.45 23.08 -1.98
N HIS A 45 -9.47 23.86 -2.41
CA HIS A 45 -8.06 23.55 -2.25
C HIS A 45 -7.68 23.52 -0.76
N ASP A 46 -6.53 22.93 -0.41
CA ASP A 46 -6.12 22.77 1.00
C ASP A 46 -6.17 24.08 1.82
N ASP A 47 -5.65 25.18 1.26
CA ASP A 47 -5.62 26.47 1.94
C ASP A 47 -7.00 27.12 2.05
N GLU A 48 -7.83 26.97 1.02
CA GLU A 48 -9.23 27.41 1.04
C GLU A 48 -10.05 26.62 2.06
N ARG A 49 -9.81 25.31 2.17
CA ARG A 49 -10.44 24.44 3.16
C ARG A 49 -10.05 24.86 4.58
N LYS A 50 -8.77 25.17 4.82
CA LYS A 50 -8.30 25.71 6.10
C LYS A 50 -8.99 27.04 6.40
N LEU A 51 -9.03 27.96 5.43
CA LEU A 51 -9.65 29.28 5.59
C LEU A 51 -11.14 29.17 5.95
N VAL A 52 -11.92 28.41 5.18
CA VAL A 52 -13.35 28.18 5.43
C VAL A 52 -13.57 27.48 6.78
N GLY A 53 -12.72 26.53 7.13
CA GLY A 53 -12.76 25.84 8.42
C GLY A 53 -12.49 26.76 9.60
N THR A 54 -11.54 27.68 9.47
CA THR A 54 -11.23 28.72 10.46
C THR A 54 -12.40 29.68 10.63
N GLN A 55 -12.96 30.20 9.53
CA GLN A 55 -14.14 31.06 9.54
C GLN A 55 -15.33 30.40 10.25
N TYR A 56 -15.54 29.10 10.01
CA TYR A 56 -16.63 28.33 10.62
C TYR A 56 -16.48 28.26 12.15
N LYS A 57 -15.25 28.06 12.63
CA LYS A 57 -14.96 27.95 14.07
C LYS A 57 -14.90 29.30 14.77
N GLN A 58 -14.29 30.30 14.14
CA GLN A 58 -14.00 31.59 14.78
C GLN A 58 -15.12 32.61 14.66
N ILE A 59 -15.93 32.53 13.59
CA ILE A 59 -17.01 33.50 13.34
C ILE A 59 -18.36 32.80 13.47
N ASN A 60 -18.80 32.07 12.45
CA ASN A 60 -19.98 31.20 12.50
C ASN A 60 -20.14 30.40 11.20
N ALA A 61 -21.06 29.44 11.23
CA ALA A 61 -21.37 28.57 10.12
C ALA A 61 -21.96 29.27 8.88
N PHE A 62 -22.66 30.40 9.04
CA PHE A 62 -23.30 31.09 7.92
C PHE A 62 -22.29 31.87 7.08
N GLU A 63 -21.41 32.63 7.71
CA GLU A 63 -20.35 33.38 7.02
C GLU A 63 -19.35 32.43 6.33
N ALA A 64 -18.99 31.32 6.98
CA ALA A 64 -18.17 30.28 6.35
C ALA A 64 -18.84 29.67 5.11
N LYS A 65 -20.16 29.51 5.11
CA LYS A 65 -20.91 29.01 3.94
C LYS A 65 -20.90 30.01 2.79
N LYS A 66 -21.01 31.32 3.05
CA LYS A 66 -20.93 32.35 1.99
C LYS A 66 -19.57 32.32 1.30
N LEU A 67 -18.50 32.38 2.10
CA LEU A 67 -17.13 32.30 1.58
C LEU A 67 -16.89 30.99 0.83
N GLY A 68 -17.27 29.86 1.44
CA GLY A 68 -17.13 28.55 0.83
C GLY A 68 -17.91 28.42 -0.49
N ALA A 69 -19.11 28.98 -0.59
CA ALA A 69 -19.91 28.93 -1.82
C ALA A 69 -19.23 29.68 -2.97
N ALA A 70 -18.65 30.86 -2.71
CA ALA A 70 -17.93 31.63 -3.72
C ALA A 70 -16.69 30.88 -4.24
N LEU A 71 -15.89 30.32 -3.33
CA LEU A 71 -14.69 29.56 -3.68
C LEU A 71 -15.03 28.27 -4.43
N VAL A 72 -16.02 27.52 -3.94
CA VAL A 72 -16.52 26.31 -4.61
C VAL A 72 -17.01 26.61 -6.03
N ALA A 73 -17.78 27.69 -6.23
CA ALA A 73 -18.24 28.08 -7.56
C ALA A 73 -17.08 28.38 -8.51
N LYS A 74 -16.05 29.10 -8.04
CA LYS A 74 -14.84 29.40 -8.81
C LYS A 74 -14.07 28.13 -9.21
N ASN A 75 -13.87 27.21 -8.27
CA ASN A 75 -13.12 25.99 -8.54
C ASN A 75 -13.88 25.06 -9.49
N ILE A 76 -15.20 24.95 -9.33
CA ILE A 76 -16.03 24.17 -10.26
C ILE A 76 -15.96 24.75 -11.67
N ALA A 77 -16.01 26.08 -11.82
CA ALA A 77 -15.83 26.72 -13.12
C ALA A 77 -14.47 26.36 -13.75
N ALA A 78 -13.38 26.41 -12.97
CA ALA A 78 -12.05 26.03 -13.44
C ALA A 78 -11.96 24.55 -13.87
N HIS A 79 -12.59 23.63 -13.13
CA HIS A 79 -12.67 22.22 -13.54
C HIS A 79 -13.47 22.03 -14.83
N ILE A 80 -14.56 22.79 -15.00
CA ILE A 80 -15.36 22.71 -16.22
C ILE A 80 -14.53 23.14 -17.43
N GLU A 81 -13.87 24.29 -17.33
CA GLU A 81 -13.01 24.83 -18.37
C GLU A 81 -11.88 23.88 -18.74
N ARG A 82 -11.23 23.27 -17.74
CA ARG A 82 -10.07 22.40 -17.94
C ARG A 82 -10.45 21.00 -18.47
N ASP A 83 -11.44 20.36 -17.87
CA ASP A 83 -11.63 18.90 -18.03
C ASP A 83 -12.98 18.50 -18.62
N VAL A 84 -14.00 19.36 -18.56
CA VAL A 84 -15.39 18.99 -18.87
C VAL A 84 -15.81 19.40 -20.27
N ILE A 85 -15.35 20.53 -20.79
CA ILE A 85 -15.78 21.08 -22.11
C ILE A 85 -15.66 20.05 -23.23
N ALA A 86 -14.60 19.22 -23.22
CA ALA A 86 -14.34 18.22 -24.25
C ALA A 86 -15.02 16.86 -24.00
N LYS A 87 -15.73 16.67 -22.88
CA LYS A 87 -16.32 15.37 -22.52
C LYS A 87 -17.57 15.10 -23.37
N PRO A 88 -17.74 13.86 -23.88
CA PRO A 88 -18.94 13.48 -24.63
C PRO A 88 -20.16 13.44 -23.71
N ARG A 89 -21.36 13.59 -24.28
CA ARG A 89 -22.63 13.61 -23.53
C ARG A 89 -22.85 12.35 -22.68
N GLU A 90 -22.33 11.22 -23.14
CA GLU A 90 -22.43 9.90 -22.51
C GLU A 90 -21.50 9.75 -21.30
N TRP A 91 -20.61 10.72 -21.06
CA TRP A 91 -19.72 10.71 -19.91
C TRP A 91 -20.50 10.65 -18.59
N LYS A 92 -20.17 9.65 -17.77
CA LYS A 92 -20.92 9.28 -16.57
C LYS A 92 -19.98 9.28 -15.35
N PRO A 93 -19.80 10.42 -14.67
CA PRO A 93 -18.91 10.51 -13.52
C PRO A 93 -19.56 10.01 -12.22
N LEU A 94 -18.74 9.37 -11.38
CA LEU A 94 -19.03 9.12 -9.97
C LEU A 94 -18.33 10.17 -9.11
N VAL A 95 -19.08 10.97 -8.34
CA VAL A 95 -18.52 12.07 -7.55
C VAL A 95 -18.66 11.80 -6.06
N TYR A 96 -17.62 12.09 -5.28
CA TYR A 96 -17.70 12.03 -3.83
C TYR A 96 -16.89 13.15 -3.17
N CYS A 97 -17.18 13.39 -1.90
CA CYS A 97 -16.30 14.15 -1.01
C CYS A 97 -16.18 13.40 0.31
N TRP A 98 -15.66 14.02 1.38
CA TRP A 98 -15.46 13.34 2.66
C TRP A 98 -16.71 12.65 3.24
N ARG A 99 -17.89 13.28 3.10
CA ARG A 99 -19.17 12.78 3.67
C ARG A 99 -20.34 12.76 2.68
N GLY A 100 -20.09 12.90 1.38
CA GLY A 100 -21.15 13.01 0.38
C GLY A 100 -22.05 14.24 0.57
N GLY A 101 -21.49 15.31 1.16
CA GLY A 101 -22.20 16.53 1.49
C GLY A 101 -22.08 17.62 0.42
N LYS A 102 -22.04 18.88 0.86
CA LYS A 102 -22.09 20.06 -0.02
C LYS A 102 -20.97 20.15 -1.06
N ARG A 103 -19.75 19.70 -0.75
CA ARG A 103 -18.60 19.79 -1.67
C ARG A 103 -18.87 19.01 -2.96
N SER A 104 -19.05 17.69 -2.86
CA SER A 104 -19.42 16.86 -4.00
C SER A 104 -20.81 17.19 -4.55
N GLY A 105 -21.75 17.57 -3.68
CA GLY A 105 -23.11 17.92 -4.10
C GLY A 105 -23.16 19.13 -5.03
N SER A 106 -22.37 20.18 -4.77
CA SER A 106 -22.32 21.37 -5.64
C SER A 106 -21.72 21.05 -7.01
N LEU A 107 -20.61 20.30 -7.04
CA LEU A 107 -20.00 19.85 -8.30
C LEU A 107 -20.96 18.98 -9.10
N ALA A 108 -21.55 17.97 -8.44
CA ALA A 108 -22.48 17.05 -9.07
C ALA A 108 -23.74 17.77 -9.61
N LEU A 109 -24.25 18.77 -8.88
CA LEU A 109 -25.38 19.58 -9.33
C LEU A 109 -25.07 20.30 -10.63
N ILE A 110 -23.92 20.98 -10.72
CA ILE A 110 -23.56 21.73 -11.93
C ILE A 110 -23.36 20.77 -13.12
N LEU A 111 -22.69 19.64 -12.91
CA LEU A 111 -22.53 18.61 -13.95
C LEU A 111 -23.87 18.01 -14.40
N ASP A 112 -24.83 17.78 -13.50
CA ASP A 112 -26.19 17.34 -13.84
C ASP A 112 -26.95 18.42 -14.63
N GLN A 113 -26.78 19.71 -14.29
CA GLN A 113 -27.41 20.81 -15.04
C GLN A 113 -26.84 20.98 -16.46
N ILE A 114 -25.57 20.61 -16.68
CA ILE A 114 -25.00 20.53 -18.03
C ILE A 114 -25.64 19.38 -18.84
N GLY A 115 -26.11 18.33 -18.15
CA GLY A 115 -26.84 17.21 -18.75
C GLY A 115 -26.09 15.87 -18.71
N PHE A 116 -25.01 15.75 -17.93
CA PHE A 116 -24.33 14.48 -17.71
C PHE A 116 -25.10 13.57 -16.75
N LYS A 117 -24.93 12.26 -16.91
CA LYS A 117 -25.44 11.29 -15.95
C LYS A 117 -24.49 11.19 -14.76
N VAL A 118 -24.73 12.00 -13.74
CA VAL A 118 -23.86 12.07 -12.54
C VAL A 118 -24.37 11.14 -11.45
N THR A 119 -23.48 10.40 -10.80
CA THR A 119 -23.79 9.62 -9.61
C THR A 119 -22.99 10.12 -8.42
N LEU A 120 -23.60 10.20 -7.23
CA LEU A 120 -22.95 10.64 -6.00
C LEU A 120 -22.91 9.51 -4.95
N ILE A 121 -21.76 9.30 -4.31
CA ILE A 121 -21.64 8.31 -3.22
C ILE A 121 -22.25 8.86 -1.93
N ASP A 122 -23.29 8.19 -1.44
CA ASP A 122 -23.91 8.50 -0.15
C ASP A 122 -22.92 8.26 0.99
N GLY A 123 -22.79 9.25 1.88
CA GLY A 123 -21.80 9.21 2.97
C GLY A 123 -20.34 9.40 2.51
N GLY A 124 -20.08 9.50 1.20
CA GLY A 124 -18.78 9.84 0.61
C GLY A 124 -17.64 8.90 0.98
N TYR A 125 -16.41 9.44 0.95
CA TYR A 125 -15.19 8.68 1.26
C TYR A 125 -15.26 7.99 2.63
N LYS A 126 -15.84 8.64 3.66
CA LYS A 126 -15.97 8.02 4.99
C LYS A 126 -16.79 6.73 4.95
N ALA A 127 -17.92 6.73 4.25
CA ALA A 127 -18.77 5.55 4.12
C ALA A 127 -18.10 4.48 3.25
N PHE A 128 -17.51 4.88 2.11
CA PHE A 128 -16.75 3.99 1.25
C PHE A 128 -15.62 3.27 2.02
N ARG A 129 -14.86 4.03 2.81
CA ARG A 129 -13.79 3.49 3.64
C ARG A 129 -14.30 2.48 4.66
N ALA A 130 -15.43 2.76 5.32
CA ALA A 130 -16.04 1.83 6.27
C ALA A 130 -16.47 0.53 5.56
N ALA A 131 -17.12 0.64 4.40
CA ALA A 131 -17.52 -0.50 3.61
C ALA A 131 -16.31 -1.34 3.15
N LEU A 132 -15.23 -0.69 2.68
CA LEU A 132 -13.99 -1.37 2.26
C LEU A 132 -13.37 -2.16 3.41
N VAL A 133 -13.26 -1.57 4.60
CA VAL A 133 -12.69 -2.24 5.78
C VAL A 133 -13.52 -3.47 6.18
N LEU A 134 -14.84 -3.41 6.03
CA LEU A 134 -15.73 -4.54 6.31
C LEU A 134 -15.68 -5.64 5.23
N ASP A 135 -15.45 -5.27 3.98
CA ASP A 135 -15.36 -6.18 2.83
C ASP A 135 -14.00 -6.91 2.79
N LEU A 136 -12.92 -6.26 3.21
CA LEU A 136 -11.55 -6.78 3.06
C LEU A 136 -11.36 -8.19 3.66
N PRO A 137 -11.78 -8.52 4.90
CA PRO A 137 -11.66 -9.87 5.43
C PRO A 137 -12.40 -10.92 4.59
N GLN A 138 -13.58 -10.58 4.06
CA GLN A 138 -14.37 -11.48 3.23
C GLN A 138 -13.71 -11.70 1.88
N LEU A 139 -13.18 -10.63 1.29
CA LEU A 139 -12.43 -10.70 0.03
C LEU A 139 -11.16 -11.54 0.19
N ALA A 140 -10.38 -11.32 1.25
CA ALA A 140 -9.18 -12.10 1.54
C ALA A 140 -9.49 -13.60 1.64
N ALA A 141 -10.61 -13.98 2.27
CA ALA A 141 -11.04 -15.37 2.42
C ALA A 141 -11.53 -16.04 1.13
N ARG A 142 -11.80 -15.28 0.05
CA ARG A 142 -12.21 -15.85 -1.25
C ARG A 142 -11.04 -16.43 -2.04
N HIS A 143 -9.82 -16.03 -1.73
CA HIS A 143 -8.63 -16.49 -2.44
C HIS A 143 -7.91 -17.59 -1.66
N SER A 144 -7.22 -18.46 -2.40
CA SER A 144 -6.22 -19.36 -1.83
C SER A 144 -4.83 -18.73 -1.94
N TYR A 145 -3.95 -19.02 -0.98
CA TYR A 145 -2.62 -18.42 -0.94
C TYR A 145 -1.52 -19.47 -0.94
N ARG A 146 -0.35 -19.10 -1.45
CA ARG A 146 0.92 -19.81 -1.26
C ARG A 146 1.91 -18.86 -0.61
N VAL A 147 2.27 -19.13 0.64
CA VAL A 147 3.11 -18.21 1.43
C VAL A 147 4.58 -18.47 1.14
N ILE A 148 5.29 -17.47 0.63
CA ILE A 148 6.73 -17.50 0.46
C ILE A 148 7.40 -17.14 1.80
N CYS A 149 7.91 -18.16 2.48
CA CYS A 149 8.64 -18.06 3.72
C CYS A 149 10.14 -17.97 3.48
N GLY A 150 10.86 -17.28 4.35
CA GLY A 150 12.31 -17.19 4.27
C GLY A 150 12.86 -16.09 5.17
N THR A 151 14.13 -16.21 5.57
CA THR A 151 14.82 -15.22 6.38
C THR A 151 15.12 -13.93 5.61
N THR A 152 15.65 -12.92 6.28
CA THR A 152 16.04 -11.65 5.65
C THR A 152 17.09 -11.89 4.56
N GLY A 153 16.94 -11.25 3.40
CA GLY A 153 17.86 -11.43 2.28
C GLY A 153 17.75 -12.78 1.56
N SER A 154 16.72 -13.59 1.82
CA SER A 154 16.54 -14.89 1.13
C SER A 154 16.01 -14.77 -0.31
N GLY A 155 15.81 -13.56 -0.83
CA GLY A 155 15.33 -13.35 -2.20
C GLY A 155 13.80 -13.41 -2.39
N LYS A 156 13.00 -13.38 -1.30
CA LYS A 156 11.52 -13.42 -1.37
C LYS A 156 10.95 -12.40 -2.36
N THR A 157 11.33 -11.13 -2.21
CA THR A 157 10.85 -10.04 -3.07
C THR A 157 11.20 -10.28 -4.54
N ARG A 158 12.44 -10.73 -4.84
CA ARG A 158 12.85 -11.05 -6.21
C ARG A 158 12.07 -12.24 -6.79
N LEU A 159 11.78 -13.26 -5.98
CA LEU A 159 10.93 -14.39 -6.40
C LEU A 159 9.49 -13.95 -6.67
N LEU A 160 8.90 -13.11 -5.82
CA LEU A 160 7.55 -12.56 -6.04
C LEU A 160 7.48 -11.74 -7.32
N GLN A 161 8.48 -10.90 -7.58
CA GLN A 161 8.59 -10.16 -8.85
C GLN A 161 8.72 -11.11 -10.05
N ALA A 162 9.50 -12.17 -9.93
CA ALA A 162 9.65 -13.18 -10.99
C ALA A 162 8.34 -13.94 -11.27
N LEU A 163 7.59 -14.30 -10.22
CA LEU A 163 6.27 -14.94 -10.33
C LEU A 163 5.26 -13.99 -11.01
N ALA A 164 5.20 -12.72 -10.60
CA ALA A 164 4.35 -11.72 -11.24
C ALA A 164 4.69 -11.56 -12.73
N ALA A 165 5.98 -11.59 -13.10
CA ALA A 165 6.43 -11.55 -14.49
C ALA A 165 6.07 -12.80 -15.30
N GLN A 166 5.78 -13.94 -14.65
CA GLN A 166 5.20 -15.12 -15.29
C GLN A 166 3.66 -15.07 -15.38
N GLY A 167 3.03 -13.99 -14.91
CA GLY A 167 1.57 -13.83 -14.92
C GLY A 167 0.86 -14.47 -13.71
N GLU A 168 1.61 -14.85 -12.67
CA GLU A 168 1.05 -15.33 -11.41
C GLU A 168 0.52 -14.17 -10.55
N GLN A 169 -0.45 -14.49 -9.69
CA GLN A 169 -1.06 -13.52 -8.79
C GLN A 169 -0.16 -13.31 -7.59
N VAL A 170 0.25 -12.07 -7.32
CA VAL A 170 1.21 -11.74 -6.28
C VAL A 170 0.68 -10.59 -5.44
N LEU A 171 0.63 -10.81 -4.13
CA LEU A 171 0.33 -9.78 -3.14
C LEU A 171 1.62 -9.41 -2.38
N ASP A 172 2.41 -8.51 -2.97
CA ASP A 172 3.65 -7.98 -2.39
C ASP A 172 3.35 -6.88 -1.35
N LEU A 173 3.11 -7.30 -0.11
CA LEU A 173 2.81 -6.45 1.05
C LEU A 173 3.91 -5.42 1.33
N GLU A 174 5.18 -5.77 1.17
CA GLU A 174 6.31 -4.85 1.31
C GLU A 174 6.29 -3.75 0.26
N ALA A 175 6.04 -4.10 -1.00
CA ALA A 175 5.90 -3.13 -2.08
C ALA A 175 4.67 -2.24 -1.87
N LEU A 176 3.53 -2.80 -1.47
CA LEU A 176 2.34 -2.02 -1.14
C LEU A 176 2.58 -1.07 0.05
N ALA A 177 3.45 -1.44 0.98
CA ALA A 177 3.82 -0.62 2.14
C ALA A 177 4.98 0.36 1.86
N ASN A 178 5.65 0.27 0.71
CA ASN A 178 6.94 0.95 0.46
C ASN A 178 7.97 0.71 1.59
N HIS A 179 8.08 -0.53 2.08
CA HIS A 179 8.95 -0.83 3.23
C HIS A 179 9.39 -2.31 3.28
N ARG A 180 10.66 -2.57 3.61
CA ARG A 180 11.27 -3.92 3.68
C ARG A 180 11.14 -4.61 5.05
N SER A 181 9.95 -4.50 5.64
CA SER A 181 9.51 -5.14 6.90
C SER A 181 10.55 -5.41 8.01
N SER A 182 11.50 -4.49 8.21
CA SER A 182 12.60 -4.64 9.17
C SER A 182 12.92 -3.30 9.83
N VAL A 183 13.70 -3.33 10.91
CA VAL A 183 14.17 -2.10 11.57
C VAL A 183 14.97 -1.22 10.60
N LEU A 184 15.64 -1.84 9.63
CA LEU A 184 16.38 -1.15 8.57
C LEU A 184 15.55 -0.94 7.29
N GLY A 185 14.27 -1.30 7.28
CA GLY A 185 13.48 -1.45 6.06
C GLY A 185 12.95 -0.15 5.42
N VAL A 186 13.34 1.01 5.94
CA VAL A 186 12.98 2.32 5.38
C VAL A 186 13.68 2.51 4.03
N ILE A 187 12.91 2.93 3.02
CA ILE A 187 13.43 3.26 1.69
C ILE A 187 13.56 4.78 1.58
N PRO A 188 14.78 5.35 1.48
CA PRO A 188 14.98 6.79 1.37
C PRO A 188 14.20 7.39 0.19
N GLY A 189 13.63 8.57 0.40
CA GLY A 189 12.85 9.29 -0.61
C GLY A 189 11.47 8.69 -0.93
N THR A 190 11.11 7.54 -0.36
CA THR A 190 9.81 6.89 -0.61
C THR A 190 9.00 6.80 0.69
N PRO A 191 7.95 7.63 0.87
CA PRO A 191 7.12 7.54 2.07
C PRO A 191 6.28 6.26 2.08
N GLN A 192 6.08 5.71 3.28
CA GLN A 192 5.05 4.67 3.47
C GLN A 192 3.66 5.28 3.28
N PRO A 193 2.70 4.51 2.74
CA PRO A 193 1.32 4.95 2.67
C PRO A 193 0.72 5.14 4.08
N SER A 194 -0.36 5.91 4.17
CA SER A 194 -1.21 5.88 5.36
C SER A 194 -1.84 4.49 5.53
N GLN A 195 -2.30 4.14 6.74
CA GLN A 195 -3.04 2.88 6.94
C GLN A 195 -4.26 2.77 6.02
N LYS A 196 -4.93 3.89 5.72
CA LYS A 196 -6.10 3.91 4.83
C LYS A 196 -5.69 3.53 3.41
N ALA A 197 -4.61 4.12 2.92
CA ALA A 197 -4.06 3.84 1.60
C ALA A 197 -3.53 2.41 1.49
N TYR A 198 -2.86 1.89 2.54
CA TYR A 198 -2.37 0.53 2.56
C TYR A 198 -3.50 -0.51 2.46
N ASP A 199 -4.54 -0.35 3.27
CA ASP A 199 -5.71 -1.23 3.22
C ASP A 199 -6.43 -1.16 1.87
N ARG A 200 -6.54 0.04 1.26
CA ARG A 200 -7.09 0.20 -0.09
C ARG A 200 -6.22 -0.49 -1.13
N LEU A 201 -4.89 -0.37 -1.04
CA LEU A 201 -3.95 -1.00 -1.95
C LEU A 201 -4.09 -2.52 -1.90
N ILE A 202 -4.14 -3.11 -0.70
CA ILE A 202 -4.40 -4.55 -0.50
C ILE A 202 -5.75 -4.93 -1.11
N TRP A 203 -6.81 -4.18 -0.77
CA TRP A 203 -8.16 -4.45 -1.30
C TRP A 203 -8.21 -4.39 -2.83
N THR A 204 -7.53 -3.43 -3.44
CA THR A 204 -7.46 -3.26 -4.89
C THR A 204 -6.72 -4.43 -5.54
N ALA A 205 -5.59 -4.86 -4.96
CA ALA A 205 -4.83 -6.00 -5.44
C ALA A 205 -5.67 -7.28 -5.39
N LEU A 206 -6.29 -7.58 -4.25
CA LEU A 206 -7.14 -8.77 -4.10
C LEU A 206 -8.31 -8.81 -5.09
N ARG A 207 -8.94 -7.67 -5.38
CA ARG A 207 -10.02 -7.60 -6.38
C ARG A 207 -9.59 -7.86 -7.82
N SER A 208 -8.30 -7.66 -8.12
CA SER A 208 -7.76 -7.95 -9.44
C SER A 208 -7.46 -9.44 -9.64
N PHE A 209 -7.51 -10.24 -8.57
CA PHE A 209 -7.23 -11.67 -8.62
C PHE A 209 -8.44 -12.48 -9.05
N ASP A 210 -8.17 -13.50 -9.86
CA ASP A 210 -9.01 -14.66 -10.08
C ASP A 210 -8.97 -15.60 -8.86
N ALA A 211 -10.13 -15.83 -8.25
CA ALA A 211 -10.27 -16.70 -7.08
C ALA A 211 -10.04 -18.19 -7.40
N ALA A 212 -10.08 -18.60 -8.67
CA ALA A 212 -9.78 -19.97 -9.09
C ALA A 212 -8.28 -20.28 -9.08
N ARG A 213 -7.42 -19.24 -9.00
CA ARG A 213 -5.96 -19.36 -8.98
C ARG A 213 -5.41 -18.99 -7.60
N PRO A 214 -4.31 -19.63 -7.15
CA PRO A 214 -3.66 -19.21 -5.93
C PRO A 214 -3.01 -17.82 -6.08
N ALA A 215 -2.81 -17.12 -4.96
CA ALA A 215 -2.00 -15.91 -4.87
C ALA A 215 -0.74 -16.16 -4.03
N TYR A 216 0.41 -15.74 -4.54
CA TYR A 216 1.67 -15.78 -3.82
C TYR A 216 1.81 -14.54 -2.93
N ILE A 217 2.28 -14.74 -1.71
CA ILE A 217 2.38 -13.69 -0.69
C ILE A 217 3.57 -13.97 0.22
N GLU A 218 4.33 -12.95 0.61
CA GLU A 218 5.42 -13.12 1.56
C GLU A 218 4.91 -13.40 2.99
N SER A 219 5.74 -14.08 3.78
CA SER A 219 5.45 -14.46 5.16
C SER A 219 5.58 -13.31 6.16
N GLU A 220 4.88 -12.19 5.93
CA GLU A 220 4.93 -11.04 6.83
C GLU A 220 4.23 -11.29 8.16
N SER A 221 4.69 -10.56 9.18
CA SER A 221 4.02 -10.51 10.48
C SER A 221 2.76 -9.63 10.40
N LYS A 222 2.21 -9.20 11.54
CA LYS A 222 1.02 -8.33 11.58
C LYS A 222 1.26 -6.91 11.04
N LYS A 223 2.53 -6.50 10.88
CA LYS A 223 2.91 -5.14 10.51
C LYS A 223 4.04 -5.16 9.49
N VAL A 224 3.99 -4.18 8.60
CA VAL A 224 5.08 -3.83 7.68
C VAL A 224 5.42 -2.37 7.92
N GLY A 225 6.51 -2.12 8.64
CA GLY A 225 6.85 -0.77 9.09
C GLY A 225 5.76 -0.19 10.01
N ASN A 226 5.15 0.91 9.60
CA ASN A 226 4.14 1.62 10.38
C ASN A 226 2.70 1.19 10.10
N VAL A 227 2.48 0.42 9.03
CA VAL A 227 1.15 -0.06 8.65
C VAL A 227 0.92 -1.50 9.14
N ALA A 228 -0.33 -1.81 9.47
CA ALA A 228 -0.78 -3.12 9.87
C ALA A 228 -1.45 -3.84 8.70
N ILE A 229 -1.22 -5.15 8.58
CA ILE A 229 -1.94 -5.99 7.63
C ILE A 229 -3.32 -6.33 8.24
N PRO A 230 -4.40 -6.27 7.46
CA PRO A 230 -5.75 -6.59 7.94
C PRO A 230 -5.84 -7.98 8.58
N GLU A 231 -6.52 -8.08 9.72
CA GLU A 231 -6.57 -9.32 10.52
C GLU A 231 -7.10 -10.51 9.73
N GLY A 232 -8.17 -10.32 8.94
CA GLY A 232 -8.72 -11.39 8.10
C GLY A 232 -7.73 -11.92 7.05
N LEU A 233 -6.83 -11.07 6.54
CA LEU A 233 -5.76 -11.49 5.63
C LEU A 233 -4.67 -12.25 6.39
N ILE A 234 -4.28 -11.80 7.58
CA ILE A 234 -3.32 -12.51 8.43
C ILE A 234 -3.83 -13.92 8.76
N ASP A 235 -5.10 -14.07 9.11
CA ASP A 235 -5.66 -15.36 9.50
C ASP A 235 -5.63 -16.38 8.37
N VAL A 236 -5.93 -15.96 7.13
CA VAL A 236 -5.85 -16.85 5.96
C VAL A 236 -4.41 -17.15 5.56
N MET A 237 -3.50 -16.15 5.62
CA MET A 237 -2.08 -16.35 5.35
C MET A 237 -1.46 -17.40 6.26
N ARG A 238 -1.75 -17.33 7.56
CA ARG A 238 -1.15 -18.23 8.57
C ARG A 238 -1.54 -19.69 8.38
N ARG A 239 -2.71 -19.95 7.80
CA ARG A 239 -3.22 -21.29 7.52
C ARG A 239 -2.83 -21.82 6.14
N ALA A 240 -2.32 -20.95 5.27
CA ALA A 240 -2.04 -21.30 3.89
C ALA A 240 -0.77 -22.18 3.74
N PRO A 241 -0.66 -22.97 2.67
CA PRO A 241 0.55 -23.72 2.34
C PRO A 241 1.78 -22.81 2.26
N CYS A 242 2.89 -23.26 2.85
CA CYS A 242 4.15 -22.53 2.88
C CYS A 242 5.16 -23.08 1.86
N LEU A 243 5.98 -22.20 1.31
CA LEU A 243 7.13 -22.50 0.46
C LEU A 243 8.34 -21.77 1.05
N GLN A 244 9.37 -22.50 1.45
CA GLN A 244 10.54 -21.92 2.11
C GLN A 244 11.64 -21.66 1.08
N ILE A 245 11.95 -20.40 0.80
CA ILE A 245 13.12 -20.04 -0.01
C ILE A 245 14.39 -19.99 0.84
N GLU A 246 15.45 -20.64 0.36
CA GLU A 246 16.76 -20.68 1.00
C GLU A 246 17.85 -20.21 0.03
N LEU A 247 18.64 -19.22 0.47
CA LEU A 247 19.90 -18.81 -0.14
C LEU A 247 21.03 -19.05 0.86
N SER A 248 22.24 -19.31 0.36
CA SER A 248 23.43 -19.36 1.22
C SER A 248 23.64 -18.01 1.90
N GLU A 249 24.31 -17.99 3.05
CA GLU A 249 24.60 -16.75 3.78
C GLU A 249 25.35 -15.74 2.90
N ASP A 250 26.29 -16.21 2.08
CA ASP A 250 27.06 -15.36 1.16
C ASP A 250 26.15 -14.69 0.11
N GLU A 251 25.22 -15.45 -0.49
CA GLU A 251 24.27 -14.92 -1.45
C GLU A 251 23.28 -13.94 -0.80
N ARG A 252 22.89 -14.17 0.45
CA ARG A 252 22.03 -13.27 1.22
C ARG A 252 22.73 -11.95 1.54
N VAL A 253 24.00 -11.99 1.95
CA VAL A 253 24.81 -10.79 2.19
C VAL A 253 24.98 -10.01 0.89
N ALA A 254 25.37 -10.68 -0.20
CA ALA A 254 25.50 -10.05 -1.51
C ALA A 254 24.19 -9.41 -1.97
N LEU A 255 23.06 -10.10 -1.80
CA LEU A 255 21.73 -9.56 -2.10
C LEU A 255 21.45 -8.28 -1.31
N LEU A 256 21.69 -8.27 -0.01
CA LEU A 256 21.39 -7.11 0.83
C LEU A 256 22.29 -5.92 0.50
N LEU A 257 23.55 -6.15 0.11
CA LEU A 257 24.43 -5.07 -0.35
C LEU A 257 23.96 -4.47 -1.68
N GLU A 258 23.27 -5.25 -2.53
CA GLU A 258 22.62 -4.77 -3.75
C GLU A 258 21.33 -3.99 -3.42
N ASP A 259 20.42 -4.58 -2.64
CA ASP A 259 19.08 -4.04 -2.38
C ASP A 259 19.09 -2.84 -1.42
N TYR A 260 20.15 -2.71 -0.60
CA TYR A 260 20.37 -1.60 0.32
C TYR A 260 21.60 -0.78 -0.05
N ASP A 261 21.89 -0.63 -1.35
CA ASP A 261 23.04 0.14 -1.85
C ASP A 261 23.12 1.56 -1.27
N PHE A 262 21.98 2.16 -0.93
CA PHE A 262 21.88 3.47 -0.29
C PHE A 262 22.53 3.51 1.10
N PHE A 263 22.53 2.41 1.86
CA PHE A 263 23.26 2.33 3.13
C PHE A 263 24.78 2.22 2.91
N VAL A 264 25.20 1.59 1.82
CA VAL A 264 26.62 1.52 1.44
C VAL A 264 27.12 2.89 0.95
N LYS A 265 26.26 3.62 0.23
CA LYS A 265 26.53 4.97 -0.27
C LYS A 265 26.46 6.04 0.84
N ASP A 266 25.62 5.83 1.84
CA ASP A 266 25.45 6.72 3.01
C ASP A 266 25.63 5.92 4.32
N ILE A 267 26.90 5.76 4.70
CA ILE A 267 27.30 4.99 5.89
C ILE A 267 26.82 5.65 7.19
N GLU A 268 26.70 6.98 7.24
CA GLU A 268 26.23 7.64 8.46
C GLU A 268 24.73 7.41 8.65
N PHE A 269 23.95 7.45 7.57
CA PHE A 269 22.55 7.01 7.64
C PHE A 269 22.44 5.55 8.10
N PHE A 270 23.28 4.65 7.58
CA PHE A 270 23.30 3.27 8.07
C PHE A 270 23.62 3.19 9.57
N CYS A 271 24.63 3.93 10.04
CA CYS A 271 25.02 3.99 11.45
C CYS A 271 23.89 4.53 12.35
N GLU A 272 23.14 5.54 11.90
CA GLU A 272 21.97 6.06 12.61
C GLU A 272 20.93 4.95 12.79
N ARG A 273 20.63 4.19 11.72
CA ARG A 273 19.68 3.09 11.76
C ARG A 273 20.13 1.94 12.66
N LEU A 274 21.43 1.60 12.67
CA LEU A 274 22.01 0.64 13.62
C LEU A 274 21.81 1.08 15.07
N GLY A 275 21.82 2.39 15.33
CA GLY A 275 21.54 2.97 16.65
C GLY A 275 20.22 2.50 17.24
N ALA A 276 19.19 2.26 16.41
CA ALA A 276 17.89 1.76 16.87
C ALA A 276 17.96 0.33 17.47
N LEU A 277 19.03 -0.43 17.18
CA LEU A 277 19.23 -1.78 17.71
C LEU A 277 19.92 -1.79 19.07
N THR A 278 20.34 -0.63 19.60
CA THR A 278 21.07 -0.52 20.87
C THR A 278 20.33 -1.16 22.03
N GLN A 279 18.99 -1.03 22.09
CA GLN A 279 18.19 -1.65 23.15
C GLN A 279 18.20 -3.19 23.06
N ALA A 280 18.23 -3.73 21.85
CA ALA A 280 18.16 -5.17 21.62
C ALA A 280 19.54 -5.88 21.67
N ARG A 281 20.62 -5.17 21.30
CA ARG A 281 21.96 -5.76 21.09
C ARG A 281 23.02 -5.20 22.03
N GLY A 282 22.74 -4.10 22.73
CA GLY A 282 23.69 -3.42 23.59
C GLY A 282 24.58 -2.41 22.85
N LYS A 283 25.07 -1.42 23.59
CA LYS A 283 25.85 -0.30 23.06
C LYS A 283 27.17 -0.74 22.44
N GLU A 284 27.90 -1.64 23.07
CA GLU A 284 29.22 -2.08 22.60
C GLU A 284 29.15 -2.77 21.23
N VAL A 285 28.18 -3.67 21.05
CA VAL A 285 27.95 -4.36 19.77
C VAL A 285 27.58 -3.36 18.66
N VAL A 286 26.63 -2.46 18.94
CA VAL A 286 26.22 -1.45 17.95
C VAL A 286 27.36 -0.49 17.61
N HIS A 287 28.16 -0.05 18.58
CA HIS A 287 29.33 0.78 18.31
C HIS A 287 30.38 0.04 17.45
N SER A 288 30.59 -1.27 17.70
CA SER A 288 31.46 -2.10 16.87
C SER A 288 30.95 -2.21 15.43
N TRP A 289 29.64 -2.40 15.23
CA TRP A 289 29.03 -2.39 13.89
C TRP A 289 29.21 -1.05 13.19
N GLN A 290 28.97 0.07 13.88
CA GLN A 290 29.16 1.40 13.33
C GLN A 290 30.63 1.66 12.94
N ALA A 291 31.58 1.26 13.80
CA ALA A 291 33.01 1.42 13.52
C ALA A 291 33.45 0.60 12.29
N ARG A 292 33.04 -0.68 12.19
CA ARG A 292 33.34 -1.53 11.03
C ARG A 292 32.68 -1.03 9.74
N SER A 293 31.46 -0.53 9.82
CA SER A 293 30.77 0.07 8.67
C SER A 293 31.54 1.29 8.15
N ARG A 294 32.01 2.17 9.05
CA ARG A 294 32.83 3.35 8.70
C ARG A 294 34.20 3.00 8.13
N SER A 295 34.77 1.85 8.50
CA SER A 295 36.02 1.37 7.90
C SER A 295 35.82 0.60 6.58
N GLY A 296 34.59 0.53 6.06
CA GLY A 296 34.25 -0.13 4.80
C GLY A 296 33.92 -1.62 4.91
N ASP A 297 33.93 -2.20 6.11
CA ASP A 297 33.61 -3.62 6.35
C ASP A 297 32.10 -3.84 6.57
N VAL A 298 31.30 -3.32 5.65
CA VAL A 298 29.82 -3.39 5.73
C VAL A 298 29.33 -4.83 5.60
N ALA A 299 29.96 -5.64 4.75
CA ALA A 299 29.57 -7.02 4.49
C ALA A 299 29.58 -7.88 5.77
N SER A 300 30.62 -7.74 6.59
CA SER A 300 30.72 -8.48 7.87
C SER A 300 29.66 -8.03 8.87
N VAL A 301 29.35 -6.73 8.91
CA VAL A 301 28.26 -6.19 9.75
C VAL A 301 26.90 -6.73 9.31
N VAL A 302 26.62 -6.75 8.00
CA VAL A 302 25.37 -7.33 7.46
C VAL A 302 25.26 -8.82 7.81
N ARG A 303 26.35 -9.58 7.68
CA ARG A 303 26.39 -11.01 8.05
C ARG A 303 26.02 -11.22 9.52
N GLU A 304 26.64 -10.47 10.41
CA GLU A 304 26.37 -10.55 11.85
C GLU A 304 24.93 -10.13 12.19
N LEU A 305 24.41 -9.09 11.53
CA LEU A 305 22.99 -8.71 11.67
C LEU A 305 22.05 -9.83 11.23
N LEU A 306 22.35 -10.54 10.14
CA LEU A 306 21.54 -11.68 9.70
C LEU A 306 21.53 -12.78 10.76
N VAL A 307 22.70 -13.28 11.14
CA VAL A 307 22.85 -14.46 11.99
C VAL A 307 22.41 -14.18 13.42
N ASP A 308 22.87 -13.06 14.00
CA ASP A 308 22.67 -12.81 15.42
C ASP A 308 21.37 -12.05 15.68
N HIS A 309 20.90 -11.23 14.73
CA HIS A 309 19.71 -10.41 14.90
C HIS A 309 18.45 -10.90 14.20
N TYR A 310 18.48 -11.04 12.89
CA TYR A 310 17.26 -11.28 12.12
C TYR A 310 16.83 -12.74 12.14
N ASP A 311 17.74 -13.68 11.88
CA ASP A 311 17.40 -15.08 11.66
C ASP A 311 16.72 -15.74 12.86
N PRO A 312 17.19 -15.57 14.12
CA PRO A 312 16.53 -16.18 15.27
C PRO A 312 15.08 -15.70 15.42
N VAL A 313 14.85 -14.40 15.22
CA VAL A 313 13.52 -13.78 15.35
C VAL A 313 12.61 -14.21 14.22
N TYR A 314 13.10 -14.20 12.98
CA TYR A 314 12.32 -14.57 11.80
C TYR A 314 11.95 -16.06 11.82
N LEU A 315 12.90 -16.96 12.10
CA LEU A 315 12.64 -18.40 12.18
C LEU A 315 11.66 -18.74 13.29
N GLN A 316 11.79 -18.13 14.47
CA GLN A 316 10.85 -18.33 15.57
C GLN A 316 9.45 -17.79 15.22
N SER A 317 9.38 -16.63 14.58
CA SER A 317 8.12 -16.02 14.12
C SER A 317 7.42 -16.91 13.09
N MET A 318 8.14 -17.42 12.09
CA MET A 318 7.58 -18.29 11.06
C MET A 318 7.05 -19.59 11.67
N LYS A 319 7.85 -20.27 12.50
CA LYS A 319 7.44 -21.50 13.20
C LYS A 319 6.23 -21.32 14.10
N ARG A 320 6.08 -20.15 14.73
CA ARG A 320 4.97 -19.87 15.65
C ARG A 320 3.69 -19.49 14.92
N ASN A 321 3.79 -18.73 13.83
CA ASN A 321 2.64 -18.06 13.25
C ASN A 321 2.05 -18.79 12.04
N PHE A 322 2.84 -19.60 11.31
CA PHE A 322 2.36 -20.26 10.09
C PHE A 322 2.22 -21.77 10.32
N ASP A 323 0.98 -22.25 10.24
CA ASP A 323 0.59 -23.60 10.64
C ASP A 323 1.29 -24.68 9.79
N GLN A 324 1.51 -24.37 8.50
CA GLN A 324 2.10 -25.29 7.53
C GLN A 324 3.60 -25.09 7.31
N TYR A 325 4.27 -24.27 8.12
CA TYR A 325 5.69 -23.96 7.92
C TYR A 325 6.60 -25.19 8.02
N GLN A 326 6.28 -26.14 8.90
CA GLN A 326 7.11 -27.34 9.09
C GLN A 326 7.03 -28.32 7.90
N GLN A 327 5.98 -28.24 7.09
CA GLN A 327 5.79 -29.05 5.88
C GLN A 327 6.15 -28.28 4.60
N ALA A 328 6.74 -27.08 4.72
CA ALA A 328 7.03 -26.23 3.59
C ALA A 328 8.00 -26.91 2.61
N GLY A 329 7.64 -26.93 1.33
CA GLY A 329 8.56 -27.30 0.26
C GLY A 329 9.70 -26.30 0.20
N VAL A 330 10.95 -26.79 0.12
CA VAL A 330 12.13 -25.91 0.09
C VAL A 330 12.50 -25.55 -1.34
N LEU A 331 12.54 -24.25 -1.61
CA LEU A 331 12.95 -23.65 -2.87
C LEU A 331 14.40 -23.17 -2.75
N ARG A 332 15.29 -23.72 -3.58
CA ARG A 332 16.72 -23.37 -3.59
C ARG A 332 17.11 -22.80 -4.94
N PRO A 333 16.94 -21.48 -5.17
CA PRO A 333 17.47 -20.87 -6.38
C PRO A 333 18.99 -21.02 -6.41
N ARG A 334 19.57 -21.01 -7.61
CA ARG A 334 21.02 -21.17 -7.82
C ARG A 334 21.83 -20.09 -7.10
N ASP A 335 21.35 -18.84 -7.16
CA ASP A 335 22.00 -17.64 -6.63
C ASP A 335 20.93 -16.53 -6.46
N ARG A 336 21.33 -15.33 -5.98
CA ARG A 336 20.38 -14.21 -5.82
C ARG A 336 19.99 -13.48 -7.12
N SER A 337 20.52 -13.88 -8.28
CA SER A 337 20.30 -13.15 -9.53
C SER A 337 18.84 -13.19 -9.98
N VAL A 338 18.44 -12.15 -10.73
CA VAL A 338 17.11 -12.09 -11.34
C VAL A 338 16.85 -13.33 -12.22
N GLN A 339 17.87 -13.80 -12.94
CA GLN A 339 17.75 -14.98 -13.79
C GLN A 339 17.44 -16.25 -12.98
N ALA A 340 18.15 -16.49 -11.88
CA ALA A 340 17.90 -17.66 -11.04
C ALA A 340 16.48 -17.64 -10.43
N MET A 341 15.98 -16.45 -10.06
CA MET A 341 14.61 -16.29 -9.57
C MET A 341 13.55 -16.53 -10.66
N GLN A 342 13.82 -16.11 -11.90
CA GLN A 342 12.96 -16.39 -13.05
C GLN A 342 12.92 -17.87 -13.41
N GLU A 343 14.07 -18.55 -13.38
CA GLU A 343 14.16 -20.01 -13.59
C GLU A 343 13.37 -20.76 -12.53
N LEU A 344 13.52 -20.38 -11.25
CA LEU A 344 12.75 -20.93 -10.15
C LEU A 344 11.24 -20.68 -10.32
N ALA A 345 10.83 -19.45 -10.64
CA ALA A 345 9.43 -19.10 -10.85
C ALA A 345 8.78 -19.93 -11.96
N ARG A 346 9.46 -20.15 -13.10
CA ARG A 346 8.97 -21.03 -14.18
C ARG A 346 8.75 -22.46 -13.69
N SER A 347 9.72 -23.03 -12.97
CA SER A 347 9.58 -24.39 -12.44
C SER A 347 8.40 -24.56 -11.48
N MET A 348 8.00 -23.49 -10.78
CA MET A 348 6.85 -23.49 -9.87
C MET A 348 5.50 -23.38 -10.58
N VAL A 349 5.47 -22.82 -11.80
CA VAL A 349 4.25 -22.64 -12.61
C VAL A 349 3.99 -23.87 -13.49
N ASP A 350 5.06 -24.54 -13.95
CA ASP A 350 4.97 -25.73 -14.80
C ASP A 350 4.54 -27.01 -14.04
N THR A 351 4.28 -26.91 -12.73
CA THR A 351 3.87 -28.01 -11.83
C THR A 351 2.44 -27.84 -11.36
#